data_AF-A0A935ZAU1-F1
#
_entry.id   AF-A0A935ZAU1-F1
#
_cell.length_a   1.000
_cell.length_b   1.000
_cell.length_c   1.000
_cell.angle_alpha   90.00
_cell.angle_beta   90.00
_cell.angle_gamma   90.00
#
_symmetry.space_group_name_H-M   'P 1'
#
loop_
_entity.id
_entity.type
_entity.pdbx_description
1 polymer ?
#
loop_
_entity_poly.entity_id
_entity_poly.type
_entity_poly.pdbx_seq_one_letter_code
_entity_poly.pdbx_strand_id
1 'polypeptide(L)'
;MTSPLTEAVLEIAEGAGPSGVAMGAIVDVLATQGFVVEQIEREIWALLERRRLTPTGFVCRTIRRRADDGTPVRSRLYEFMLVPWSAALDAQLDLALERPP
;
A
#
# COMPACT_ATOMS: atom_id res chain seq x y z
N MET A 1 19.51 12.26 3.45
CA MET A 1 18.41 12.54 4.38
C MET A 1 17.17 11.92 3.79
N THR A 2 16.48 11.10 4.55
CA THR A 2 15.23 10.45 4.13
C THR A 2 14.13 11.51 4.11
N SER A 3 13.18 11.45 3.18
CA SER A 3 12.12 12.47 3.12
C SER A 3 11.15 12.29 4.30
N PRO A 4 10.52 13.36 4.82
CA PRO A 4 9.52 13.24 5.88
C PRO A 4 8.36 12.30 5.52
N LEU A 5 7.97 12.27 4.23
CA LEU A 5 6.95 11.36 3.73
C LEU A 5 7.41 9.90 3.79
N THR A 6 8.66 9.64 3.39
CA THR A 6 9.26 8.31 3.47
C THR A 6 9.28 7.79 4.91
N GLU A 7 9.70 8.63 5.86
CA GLU A 7 9.75 8.28 7.28
C GLU A 7 8.34 7.96 7.82
N ALA A 8 7.35 8.79 7.49
CA ALA A 8 5.98 8.59 7.93
C ALA A 8 5.34 7.29 7.36
N VAL A 9 5.61 6.96 6.09
CA VAL A 9 5.14 5.70 5.49
C VAL A 9 5.75 4.49 6.22
N LEU A 10 7.06 4.54 6.48
CA LEU A 10 7.75 3.45 7.17
C LEU A 10 7.29 3.31 8.62
N GLU A 11 7.09 4.42 9.33
CA GLU A 11 6.60 4.41 10.71
C GLU A 11 5.22 3.74 10.82
N ILE A 12 4.30 4.03 9.90
CA ILE A 12 2.97 3.38 9.89
C ILE A 12 3.09 1.89 9.60
N ALA A 13 3.92 1.49 8.64
CA ALA A 13 4.13 0.08 8.31
C ALA A 13 4.78 -0.68 9.47
N GLU A 14 5.77 -0.08 10.14
CA GLU A 14 6.45 -0.64 11.31
C GLU A 14 5.49 -0.80 12.49
N GLY A 15 4.65 0.20 12.75
CA GLY A 15 3.64 0.17 13.82
C GLY A 15 2.60 -0.94 13.66
N ALA A 16 2.29 -1.34 12.42
CA ALA A 16 1.37 -2.45 12.14
C ALA A 16 2.01 -3.83 12.35
N GLY A 17 3.34 -3.92 12.32
CA GLY A 17 4.09 -5.14 12.55
C GLY A 17 3.77 -6.25 11.54
N PRO A 18 3.86 -7.54 11.94
CA PRO A 18 3.70 -8.68 11.04
C PRO A 18 2.31 -8.83 10.40
N SER A 19 1.28 -8.22 11.01
CA SER A 19 -0.09 -8.23 10.48
C SER A 19 -0.23 -7.40 9.19
N GLY A 20 0.68 -6.44 8.99
CA GLY A 20 0.67 -5.51 7.89
C GLY A 20 -0.46 -4.49 7.96
N VAL A 21 -0.40 -3.54 7.04
CA VAL A 21 -1.37 -2.45 6.90
C VAL A 21 -1.80 -2.35 5.45
N ALA A 22 -3.09 -2.11 5.22
CA ALA A 22 -3.60 -1.87 3.88
C ALA A 22 -2.97 -0.58 3.31
N MET A 23 -2.54 -0.61 2.06
CA MET A 23 -1.94 0.55 1.38
C MET A 23 -2.82 1.81 1.51
N GLY A 24 -4.12 1.68 1.28
CA GLY A 24 -5.09 2.76 1.39
C GLY A 24 -5.26 3.27 2.82
N ALA A 25 -4.99 2.47 3.85
CA ALA A 25 -5.00 2.96 5.23
C ALA A 25 -3.79 3.88 5.50
N ILE A 26 -2.62 3.58 4.93
CA ILE A 26 -1.46 4.49 4.96
C ILE A 26 -1.83 5.80 4.24
N VAL A 27 -2.40 5.70 3.02
CA VAL A 27 -2.83 6.86 2.24
C VAL A 27 -3.85 7.71 3.00
N ASP A 28 -4.89 7.08 3.57
CA ASP A 28 -5.94 7.76 4.31
C ASP A 28 -5.35 8.50 5.53
N VAL A 29 -4.46 7.87 6.31
CA VAL A 29 -3.79 8.50 7.47
C VAL A 29 -2.94 9.70 7.03
N LEU A 30 -2.05 9.53 6.05
CA LEU A 30 -1.15 10.61 5.63
C LEU A 30 -1.88 11.75 4.92
N ALA A 31 -2.97 11.45 4.20
CA ALA A 31 -3.82 12.48 3.62
C ALA A 31 -4.46 13.37 4.70
N THR A 32 -4.87 12.80 5.84
CA THR A 32 -5.36 13.61 6.98
C THR A 32 -4.29 14.51 7.61
N GLN A 33 -3.01 14.18 7.41
CA GLN A 33 -1.86 14.97 7.88
C GLN A 33 -1.42 16.04 6.87
N GLY A 34 -2.12 16.16 5.72
CA GLY A 34 -1.88 17.21 4.72
C GLY A 34 -0.97 16.80 3.56
N PHE A 35 -0.55 15.54 3.47
CA PHE A 35 0.19 15.03 2.31
C PHE A 35 -0.74 14.83 1.10
N VAL A 36 -0.20 15.00 -0.11
CA VAL A 36 -0.95 14.78 -1.35
C VAL A 36 -1.03 13.28 -1.65
N VAL A 37 -2.24 12.76 -1.90
CA VAL A 37 -2.50 11.34 -2.18
C VAL A 37 -1.57 10.76 -3.26
N GLU A 38 -1.47 11.43 -4.41
CA GLU A 38 -0.63 10.97 -5.53
C GLU A 38 0.88 10.94 -5.17
N GLN A 39 1.32 11.76 -4.21
CA GLN A 39 2.69 11.73 -3.72
C GLN A 39 2.90 10.56 -2.75
N ILE A 40 1.93 10.29 -1.87
CA ILE A 40 1.97 9.15 -0.96
C ILE A 40 2.04 7.84 -1.75
N GLU A 41 1.17 7.66 -2.74
CA GLU A 41 1.15 6.45 -3.56
C GLU A 41 2.47 6.25 -4.31
N ARG A 42 3.00 7.31 -4.94
CA ARG A 42 4.31 7.27 -5.61
C ARG A 42 5.43 6.89 -4.65
N GLU A 43 5.43 7.41 -3.43
CA GLU A 43 6.45 7.08 -2.44
C GLU A 43 6.33 5.62 -1.97
N ILE A 44 5.11 5.11 -1.77
CA ILE A 44 4.89 3.69 -1.44
C ILE A 44 5.44 2.79 -2.55
N TRP A 45 5.18 3.11 -3.82
CA TRP A 45 5.75 2.37 -4.95
C TRP A 45 7.28 2.44 -4.97
N ALA A 46 7.87 3.62 -4.75
CA ALA A 46 9.33 3.76 -4.67
C ALA A 46 9.93 2.95 -3.51
N LEU A 47 9.22 2.80 -2.38
CA LEU A 47 9.66 1.99 -1.25
C LEU A 47 9.55 0.49 -1.52
N LEU A 48 8.56 0.05 -2.28
CA LEU A 48 8.47 -1.32 -2.78
C LEU A 48 9.65 -1.63 -3.72
N GLU A 49 9.92 -0.77 -4.70
CA GLU A 49 11.05 -0.92 -5.63
C GLU A 49 12.41 -0.98 -4.89
N ARG A 50 12.57 -0.18 -3.84
CA ARG A 50 13.78 -0.11 -3.02
C ARG A 50 13.87 -1.18 -1.94
N ARG A 51 12.95 -2.15 -1.92
CA ARG A 51 12.90 -3.22 -0.89
C ARG A 51 12.91 -2.64 0.53
N ARG A 52 12.06 -1.63 0.76
CA ARG A 52 11.79 -1.03 2.07
C ARG A 52 10.41 -1.41 2.62
N LEU A 53 9.53 -1.88 1.74
CA LEU A 53 8.25 -2.50 2.05
C LEU A 53 8.18 -3.86 1.35
N THR A 54 7.38 -4.79 1.88
CA THR A 54 7.05 -6.05 1.22
C THR A 54 5.53 -6.20 1.13
N PRO A 55 4.95 -6.49 -0.05
CA PRO A 55 3.56 -6.92 -0.17
C PRO A 55 3.42 -8.33 0.42
N THR A 56 2.48 -8.53 1.34
CA THR A 56 2.24 -9.84 1.97
C THR A 56 0.92 -10.48 1.58
N GLY A 57 0.10 -9.75 0.84
CA GLY A 57 -1.20 -10.19 0.38
C GLY A 57 -2.02 -9.03 -0.15
N PHE A 58 -3.32 -9.26 -0.29
CA PHE A 58 -4.27 -8.26 -0.72
C PHE A 58 -5.52 -8.28 0.16
N VAL A 59 -6.15 -7.12 0.33
CA VAL A 59 -7.45 -6.98 0.96
C VAL A 59 -8.46 -6.42 -0.04
N CYS A 60 -9.71 -6.84 0.07
CA CYS A 60 -10.81 -6.29 -0.71
C CYS A 60 -11.58 -5.29 0.17
N ARG A 61 -11.44 -3.99 -0.12
CA ARG A 61 -12.21 -2.95 0.57
C ARG A 61 -13.48 -2.62 -0.21
N THR A 62 -14.60 -2.47 0.51
CA THR A 62 -15.84 -1.95 -0.07
C THR A 62 -15.89 -0.44 0.12
N ILE A 63 -15.80 0.30 -0.98
CA ILE A 63 -15.89 1.77 -0.98
C ILE A 63 -17.33 2.16 -1.28
N ARG A 64 -17.89 3.02 -0.43
CA ARG A 64 -19.16 3.69 -0.65
C ARG A 64 -18.87 5.04 -1.29
N ARG A 65 -19.32 5.23 -2.53
CA ARG A 65 -19.25 6.51 -3.24
C ARG A 65 -20.65 6.95 -3.66
N ARG A 66 -20.80 8.20 -4.06
CA ARG A 66 -21.97 8.65 -4.82
C ARG A 66 -21.60 8.69 -6.29
N ALA A 67 -22.50 8.25 -7.16
CA ALA A 67 -22.42 8.54 -8.58
C ALA A 67 -22.76 10.02 -8.83
N ASP A 68 -22.56 10.49 -10.07
CA ASP A 68 -22.77 11.89 -10.44
C ASP A 68 -24.22 12.36 -10.24
N ASP A 69 -25.17 11.41 -10.25
CA ASP A 69 -26.60 11.61 -9.97
C ASP A 69 -26.94 11.56 -8.46
N GLY A 70 -25.95 11.39 -7.59
CA GLY A 70 -26.12 11.27 -6.14
C GLY A 70 -26.47 9.87 -5.64
N THR A 71 -26.65 8.88 -6.52
CA THR A 71 -26.99 7.50 -6.16
C THR A 71 -25.86 6.84 -5.36
N PRO A 72 -26.15 6.17 -4.21
CA PRO A 72 -25.13 5.41 -3.48
C PRO A 72 -24.64 4.22 -4.30
N VAL A 73 -23.34 4.20 -4.62
CA VAL A 73 -22.68 3.10 -5.33
C VAL A 73 -21.68 2.42 -4.39
N ARG A 74 -21.68 1.09 -4.41
CA ARG A 74 -20.66 0.27 -3.76
C ARG A 74 -19.69 -0.22 -4.82
N SER A 75 -18.40 0.01 -4.61
CA SER A 75 -17.33 -0.54 -5.43
C SER A 75 -16.41 -1.38 -4.56
N ARG A 76 -15.82 -2.42 -5.16
CA ARG A 76 -14.79 -3.23 -4.52
C ARG A 76 -13.45 -2.78 -5.07
N LEU A 77 -12.51 -2.51 -4.19
CA LEU A 77 -11.13 -2.18 -4.55
C LEU A 77 -10.23 -3.17 -3.83
N TYR A 78 -9.36 -3.82 -4.61
CA TYR A 78 -8.32 -4.69 -4.08
C TYR A 78 -7.06 -3.87 -3.92
N GLU A 79 -6.41 -3.98 -2.77
CA GLU A 79 -5.18 -3.26 -2.46
C GLU A 79 -4.20 -4.14 -1.69
N PHE A 80 -2.92 -3.79 -1.76
CA PHE A 80 -1.88 -4.54 -1.06
C PHE A 80 -1.96 -4.37 0.45
N MET A 81 -1.65 -5.47 1.14
CA MET A 81 -1.22 -5.45 2.53
C MET A 81 0.29 -5.30 2.56
N LEU A 82 0.78 -4.29 3.27
CA LEU A 82 2.18 -3.90 3.32
C LEU A 82 2.75 -4.14 4.72
N VAL A 83 3.94 -4.72 4.77
CA VAL A 83 4.77 -4.85 5.99
C VAL A 83 6.13 -4.17 5.76
N PRO A 84 6.89 -3.87 6.83
CA PRO A 84 8.31 -3.53 6.69
C PRO A 84 9.03 -4.60 5.90
N TRP A 85 10.03 -4.22 5.10
CA TRP A 85 10.72 -5.19 4.24
C TRP A 85 11.14 -6.47 4.98
N SER A 86 10.78 -7.61 4.39
CA SER A 86 11.07 -8.93 4.93
C SER A 86 11.72 -9.77 3.85
N ALA A 87 13.01 -10.07 3.98
CA ALA A 87 13.74 -10.93 3.04
C ALA A 87 13.06 -12.29 2.80
N ALA A 88 12.42 -12.86 3.83
CA ALA A 88 11.73 -14.14 3.74
C ALA A 88 10.48 -14.08 2.84
N LEU A 89 9.78 -12.95 2.84
CA LEU A 89 8.58 -12.74 2.02
C LEU A 89 8.94 -12.15 0.65
N ASP A 90 10.00 -11.36 0.57
CA ASP A 90 10.50 -10.75 -0.66
C ASP A 90 10.92 -11.80 -1.70
N ALA A 91 11.49 -12.92 -1.24
CA ALA A 91 11.82 -14.06 -2.12
C ALA A 91 10.58 -14.68 -2.81
N GLN A 92 9.36 -14.44 -2.32
CA GLN A 92 8.12 -14.90 -2.97
C GLN A 92 7.82 -14.09 -4.25
N LEU A 93 8.42 -12.92 -4.41
CA LEU A 93 8.24 -12.05 -5.58
C LEU A 93 9.19 -12.41 -6.72
N ASP A 94 10.26 -13.16 -6.44
CA ASP A 94 11.17 -13.72 -7.45
C ASP A 94 10.50 -14.93 -8.14
N LEU A 95 9.37 -14.68 -8.79
CA LEU A 95 8.68 -15.68 -9.62
C LEU A 95 9.47 -15.84 -10.92
N ALA A 96 10.17 -16.96 -11.05
CA ALA A 96 10.61 -17.47 -12.35
C ALA A 96 9.35 -17.91 -13.12
N LEU A 97 8.66 -16.94 -13.72
CA LEU A 97 7.52 -17.20 -14.60
C LEU A 97 8.06 -17.80 -15.89
N GLU A 98 8.20 -19.12 -15.92
CA GLU A 98 8.45 -19.84 -17.17
C GLU A 98 7.29 -19.54 -18.12
N ARG A 99 7.63 -19.09 -19.33
CA ARG A 99 6.63 -18.82 -20.36
C ARG A 99 5.95 -20.15 -20.68
N PRO A 100 4.61 -20.27 -20.55
CA PRO A 100 3.94 -21.50 -20.94
C PRO A 100 4.17 -21.76 -22.44
N PRO A 101 4.21 -23.04 -22.86
CA PRO A 101 4.53 -23.44 -24.24
C PRO A 101 3.56 -22.85 -25.27
#